data_AF-A0A8S9A8S1-F1
#
_entry.id   AF-A0A8S9A8S1-F1
#
_cell.length_a   1.000
_cell.length_b   1.000
_cell.length_c   1.000
_cell.angle_alpha   90.00
_cell.angle_beta   90.00
_cell.angle_gamma   90.00
#
_symmetry.space_group_name_H-M   'P 1'
#
loop_
_entity.id
_entity.type
_entity.pdbx_description
1 polymer ?
#
loop_
_entity_poly.entity_id
_entity_poly.type
_entity_poly.pdbx_seq_one_letter_code
_entity_poly.pdbx_strand_id
1 'polypeptide(L)' 'MNVRGKHTVMVLIAYTSEKYSLTYQNSIGMNYDPNAGQPLIHPSYNKWVQGLQEAIRTELFKL' A
#
# COMPACT_ATOMS: atom_id res chain seq x y z
N MET A 1 -20.49 11.50 -0.32
CA MET A 1 -19.68 11.13 -1.50
C MET A 1 -19.33 9.65 -1.40
N ASN A 2 -19.62 8.85 -2.44
CA ASN A 2 -19.17 7.45 -2.49
C ASN A 2 -17.67 7.43 -2.87
N VAL A 3 -16.83 6.93 -1.97
CA VAL A 3 -15.38 6.80 -2.12
C VAL A 3 -14.95 5.41 -2.62
N ARG A 4 -15.88 4.43 -2.60
CA ARG A 4 -15.58 3.05 -3.01
C ARG A 4 -15.38 3.00 -4.53
N GLY A 5 -14.28 2.38 -4.97
CA GLY A 5 -13.94 2.21 -6.38
C GLY A 5 -13.21 3.39 -7.05
N LYS A 6 -12.93 4.48 -6.33
CA LYS A 6 -12.21 5.65 -6.89
C LYS A 6 -10.70 5.62 -6.67
N HIS A 7 -10.24 4.78 -5.75
CA HIS A 7 -8.87 4.76 -5.29
C HIS A 7 -8.35 3.32 -5.26
N THR A 8 -7.20 3.10 -5.89
CA THR A 8 -6.52 1.81 -5.92
C THR A 8 -5.03 2.04 -5.71
N VAL A 9 -4.40 1.18 -4.90
CA VAL A 9 -2.94 1.13 -4.74
C VAL A 9 -2.47 -0.26 -5.17
N MET A 10 -1.47 -0.30 -6.04
CA MET A 10 -0.82 -1.51 -6.51
C MET A 10 0.59 -1.57 -5.93
N VAL A 11 0.92 -2.71 -5.32
CA VAL A 11 2.24 -2.98 -4.75
C VAL A 11 2.79 -4.29 -5.30
N LEU A 12 4.09 -4.34 -5.50
CA LEU A 12 4.81 -5.60 -5.72
C LEU A 12 5.18 -6.18 -4.35
N ILE A 13 4.91 -7.47 -4.16
CA ILE A 13 5.29 -8.20 -2.95
C ILE A 13 6.37 -9.22 -3.31
N ALA A 14 7.60 -8.97 -2.87
CA ALA A 14 8.65 -9.98 -2.89
C ALA A 14 8.68 -10.68 -1.53
N TYR A 15 8.78 -12.01 -1.50
CA TYR A 15 8.72 -12.77 -0.26
C TYR A 15 9.59 -14.03 -0.28
N THR A 16 9.97 -14.47 0.91
CA THR A 16 10.54 -15.79 1.21
C THR A 16 9.74 -16.43 2.33
N SER A 17 10.19 -17.57 2.86
CA SER A 17 9.61 -18.20 4.06
C SER A 17 9.72 -17.36 5.33
N GLU A 18 10.59 -16.35 5.38
CA GLU A 18 10.93 -15.62 6.61
C GLU A 18 10.67 -14.11 6.53
N LYS A 19 10.67 -13.55 5.32
CA LYS A 19 10.59 -12.11 5.11
C LYS A 19 9.75 -11.77 3.88
N TYR A 20 9.21 -10.56 3.89
CA TYR A 20 8.56 -9.96 2.73
C TYR A 20 8.92 -8.47 2.63
N SER A 21 8.80 -7.93 1.42
CA SER A 21 8.89 -6.48 1.16
C SER A 21 7.72 -6.04 0.29
N LEU A 22 7.24 -4.83 0.55
CA LEU A 22 6.22 -4.16 -0.26
C LEU A 22 6.87 -2.99 -0.99
N THR A 23 6.78 -2.99 -2.31
CA THR A 23 7.27 -1.90 -3.15
C THR A 23 6.08 -1.26 -3.87
N TYR A 24 5.93 0.06 -3.76
CA TYR A 24 4.94 0.80 -4.54
C TYR A 24 5.17 0.57 -6.04
N GLN A 25 4.12 0.18 -6.76
CA GLN A 25 4.19 -0.03 -8.21
C GLN A 25 3.38 1.03 -8.95
N ASN A 26 2.13 1.24 -8.57
CA ASN A 26 1.24 2.22 -9.21
C ASN A 26 0.03 2.55 -8.32
N SER A 27 -0.74 3.58 -8.68
CA SER A 27 -2.01 3.88 -8.05
C SER A 27 -2.99 4.58 -8.99
N ILE A 28 -4.28 4.47 -8.68
CA ILE A 28 -5.37 5.17 -9.36
C ILE A 28 -6.04 6.08 -8.33
N GLY A 29 -6.24 7.35 -8.69
CA GLY A 29 -6.94 8.32 -7.84
C GLY A 29 -6.20 8.71 -6.56
N MET A 30 -4.91 8.40 -6.42
CA MET A 30 -4.14 8.70 -5.20
C MET A 30 -3.35 10.02 -5.28
N ASN A 31 -3.48 10.77 -6.38
CA ASN A 31 -2.74 12.02 -6.63
C ASN A 31 -1.23 11.83 -6.41
N TYR A 32 -0.67 10.74 -6.94
CA TYR A 32 0.76 10.47 -6.85
C TYR A 32 1.52 11.44 -7.77
N ASP A 33 2.37 12.28 -7.19
CA ASP A 33 3.23 13.19 -7.94
C ASP A 33 4.67 13.18 -7.39
N PRO A 34 5.60 12.52 -8.09
CA PRO A 34 7.00 12.42 -7.67
C PRO A 34 7.77 13.74 -7.70
N ASN A 35 7.21 14.81 -8.29
CA ASN A 35 7.91 16.08 -8.49
C ASN A 35 7.29 17.25 -7.69
N ALA A 36 6.27 17.02 -6.88
CA ALA A 36 5.42 18.08 -6.32
C ALA A 36 6.02 18.93 -5.17
N GLY A 37 7.14 18.55 -4.56
CA GLY A 37 7.70 19.26 -3.39
C GLY A 37 6.82 19.30 -2.12
N GLN A 38 5.65 18.66 -2.14
CA GLN A 38 4.59 18.53 -1.13
C GLN A 38 3.93 17.13 -1.28
N PRO A 39 3.00 16.65 -0.42
CA PRO A 39 2.87 15.21 -0.15
C PRO A 39 2.63 14.36 -1.39
N LEU A 40 3.60 13.47 -1.60
CA LEU A 40 3.84 12.57 -2.73
C LEU A 40 2.64 11.68 -3.12
N ILE A 41 1.70 11.43 -2.21
CA ILE A 41 0.54 10.54 -2.40
C ILE A 41 -0.54 10.80 -1.34
N HIS A 42 -1.81 10.52 -1.64
CA HIS A 42 -2.93 10.68 -0.72
C HIS A 42 -2.71 9.94 0.62
N PRO A 43 -3.01 10.54 1.80
CA PRO A 43 -2.67 9.99 3.11
C PRO A 43 -3.21 8.59 3.41
N SER A 44 -4.32 8.19 2.77
CA SER A 44 -4.86 6.83 2.89
C SER A 44 -3.87 5.74 2.43
N TYR A 45 -2.88 6.09 1.59
CA TYR A 45 -1.83 5.15 1.17
C TYR A 45 -1.16 4.49 2.37
N ASN A 46 -0.66 5.27 3.33
CA ASN A 46 0.04 4.75 4.50
C ASN A 46 -0.86 3.84 5.34
N LYS A 47 -2.13 4.22 5.52
CA LYS A 47 -3.11 3.42 6.26
C LYS A 47 -3.37 2.06 5.59
N TRP A 48 -3.48 2.04 4.26
CA TRP A 48 -3.72 0.80 3.53
C TRP A 48 -2.49 -0.10 3.48
N VAL A 49 -1.30 0.47 3.28
CA VAL A 49 -0.04 -0.29 3.33
C VAL A 49 0.17 -0.88 4.71
N GLN A 50 -0.06 -0.13 5.78
CA GLN A 50 0.04 -0.64 7.15
C GLN A 50 -0.95 -1.78 7.40
N GLY A 51 -2.22 -1.62 7.01
CA GLY A 51 -3.22 -2.68 7.16
C GLY A 51 -2.84 -3.96 6.40
N LEU A 52 -2.27 -3.82 5.19
CA LEU A 52 -1.75 -4.95 4.43
C LEU A 52 -0.57 -5.63 5.14
N GLN A 53 0.37 -4.85 5.68
CA GLN A 53 1.51 -5.38 6.44
C GLN A 53 1.06 -6.15 7.68
N GLU A 54 0.07 -5.63 8.42
CA GLU A 54 -0.49 -6.28 9.59
C GLU A 54 -1.19 -7.59 9.21
N ALA A 55 -1.99 -7.61 8.13
CA ALA A 55 -2.64 -8.82 7.65
C ALA A 55 -1.65 -9.90 7.21
N ILE A 56 -0.62 -9.55 6.43
CA ILE A 56 0.44 -10.49 6.01
C ILE A 56 1.15 -11.05 7.25
N ARG A 57 1.48 -10.19 8.22
CA ARG A 57 2.13 -10.61 9.47
C ARG A 57 1.25 -11.59 10.25
N THR A 58 -0.05 -11.30 10.37
CA THR A 58 -0.99 -12.20 11.06
C THR A 58 -1.03 -13.57 10.40
N GLU A 59 -1.07 -13.65 9.06
CA GLU A 59 -1.08 -14.95 8.38
C GLU A 59 0.26 -15.70 8.48
N LEU A 60 1.41 -15.00 8.44
CA LEU A 60 2.73 -15.63 8.58
C LEU A 60 3.01 -16.20 9.97
N PHE A 61 2.42 -15.60 11.02
CA PHE A 61 2.62 -16.01 12.41
C PHE A 61 1.40 -16.67 13.05
N LYS A 62 0.39 -17.05 12.26
CA LYS A 62 -0.67 -17.94 12.73
C LYS A 62 -0.04 -19.28 13.07
N LEU A 63 -0.08 -19.62 14.36
CA LEU A 63 0.27 -20.93 14.92
C LEU A 63 -0.89 -21.90 14.71
#